data_AF-A0A328FGD4-F1
#
_entry.id   AF-A0A328FGD4-F1
#
_cell.length_a   1.000
_cell.length_b   1.000
_cell.length_c   1.000
_cell.angle_alpha   90.00
_cell.angle_beta   90.00
_cell.angle_gamma   90.00
#
_symmetry.space_group_name_H-M   'P 1'
#
loop_
_entity.id
_entity.type
_entity.pdbx_description
1 polymer ?
#
loop_
_entity_poly.entity_id
_entity_poly.type
_entity_poly.pdbx_seq_one_letter_code
_entity_poly.pdbx_strand_id
1 'polypeptide(L)' 'MNKKLQDTINKFILAAKMIDGAEYAVFELSDEIGNCVILTGEILDDNTRDKINELGKKYGLLILARNLSIKYDN' A
#
# COMPACT_ATOMS: atom_id res chain seq x y z
N MET A 1 11.19 -4.05 15.01
CA MET A 1 10.10 -4.80 14.33
C MET A 1 10.38 -6.30 14.39
N ASN A 2 9.40 -7.16 14.69
CA ASN A 2 9.61 -8.62 14.70
C ASN A 2 9.71 -9.14 13.25
N LYS A 3 10.62 -10.10 13.00
CA LYS A 3 10.85 -10.75 11.70
C LYS A 3 9.55 -11.17 11.00
N LYS A 4 8.58 -11.73 11.73
CA LYS A 4 7.29 -12.15 11.16
C LYS A 4 6.52 -10.98 10.53
N LEU A 5 6.50 -9.82 11.19
CA LEU A 5 5.82 -8.63 10.69
C LEU A 5 6.54 -8.05 9.46
N GLN A 6 7.87 -8.03 9.49
CA GLN A 6 8.68 -7.59 8.36
C GLN A 6 8.43 -8.46 7.12
N ASP A 7 8.38 -9.79 7.30
CA ASP A 7 8.07 -10.74 6.23
C ASP A 7 6.64 -10.53 5.68
N THR A 8 5.67 -10.28 6.57
CA THR A 8 4.29 -9.93 6.17
C THR A 8 4.24 -8.66 5.32
N ILE A 9 4.94 -7.60 5.74
CA ILE A 9 4.94 -6.33 5.01
C ILE A 9 5.65 -6.47 3.66
N ASN A 10 6.78 -7.18 3.60
CA ASN A 10 7.47 -7.43 2.34
C ASN A 10 6.58 -8.18 1.34
N LYS A 11 5.85 -9.21 1.81
CA LYS A 11 4.90 -9.95 0.97
C LYS A 11 3.74 -9.06 0.50
N PHE A 12 3.24 -8.19 1.37
CA PHE A 12 2.22 -7.21 1.01
C PHE A 12 2.74 -6.27 -0.09
N ILE A 13 3.91 -5.65 0.08
CA ILE A 13 4.47 -4.69 -0.89
C ILE A 13 4.67 -5.35 -2.25
N LEU A 14 5.19 -6.58 -2.28
CA LEU A 14 5.35 -7.33 -3.53
C LEU A 14 4.01 -7.59 -4.22
N ALA A 15 2.99 -7.99 -3.47
CA ALA A 15 1.65 -8.23 -4.02
C ALA A 15 0.96 -6.92 -4.46
N ALA A 16 1.13 -5.83 -3.71
CA ALA A 16 0.52 -4.53 -4.02
C ALA A 16 1.08 -3.92 -5.32
N LYS A 17 2.38 -4.10 -5.60
CA LYS A 17 3.02 -3.68 -6.85
C LYS A 17 2.54 -4.42 -8.09
N MET A 18 1.86 -5.57 -7.92
CA MET A 18 1.26 -6.33 -9.01
C MET A 18 -0.18 -5.91 -9.32
N ILE A 19 -0.72 -4.92 -8.60
CA ILE A 19 -2.05 -4.38 -8.87
C ILE A 19 -1.94 -3.41 -10.04
N ASP A 20 -2.69 -3.67 -11.11
CA ASP A 20 -2.84 -2.74 -12.23
C ASP A 20 -3.27 -1.35 -11.71
N GLY A 21 -2.53 -0.30 -12.10
CA GLY A 21 -2.74 1.06 -11.62
C GLY A 21 -1.88 1.48 -10.43
N ALA A 22 -1.06 0.59 -9.87
CA ALA A 22 -0.15 0.88 -8.76
C ALA A 22 1.32 1.05 -9.18
N GLU A 23 1.60 1.26 -10.47
CA GLU A 23 2.95 1.27 -11.04
C GLU A 23 3.83 2.40 -10.45
N TYR A 24 3.21 3.53 -10.15
CA TYR A 24 3.85 4.71 -9.57
C TYR A 24 3.56 4.87 -8.06
N ALA A 25 2.95 3.86 -7.45
CA ALA A 25 2.70 3.83 -6.02
C ALA A 25 4.00 3.56 -5.26
N VAL A 26 4.21 4.31 -4.18
CA VAL A 26 5.33 4.11 -3.27
C VAL A 26 4.80 3.70 -1.91
N PHE A 27 5.38 2.63 -1.36
CA PHE A 27 4.99 2.05 -0.07
C PHE A 27 6.11 2.26 0.94
N GLU A 28 5.84 3.03 1.99
CA GLU A 28 6.77 3.35 3.05
C GLU A 28 6.31 2.71 4.37
N LEU A 29 7.26 2.32 5.22
CA LEU A 29 6.93 1.88 6.56
C LEU A 29 6.64 3.08 7.44
N SER A 30 5.62 2.98 8.30
CA SER A 30 5.44 3.98 9.35
C SER A 30 6.48 3.77 10.46
N ASP A 31 7.14 4.85 10.88
CA ASP A 31 8.01 4.84 12.06
C ASP A 31 7.21 4.85 13.38
N GLU A 32 5.97 5.36 13.34
CA GLU A 32 5.09 5.50 14.50
C GLU A 32 4.19 4.29 14.77
N ILE A 33 3.64 3.65 13.73
CA ILE A 33 2.68 2.55 13.83
C ILE A 33 3.27 1.28 13.20
N GLY A 34 3.61 0.29 14.03
CA GLY A 34 4.39 -0.87 13.61
C GLY A 34 3.80 -1.75 12.50
N ASN A 35 2.46 -1.79 12.35
CA ASN A 35 1.78 -2.54 11.29
C ASN A 35 1.17 -1.62 10.22
N CYS A 36 1.69 -0.40 10.08
CA CYS A 36 1.20 0.57 9.11
C CYS A 36 2.15 0.71 7.92
N VAL A 37 1.56 0.71 6.73
CA VAL A 37 2.22 1.08 5.48
C VAL A 37 1.61 2.36 4.97
N ILE A 38 2.47 3.33 4.66
CA ILE A 38 2.10 4.61 4.09
C ILE A 38 2.18 4.48 2.57
N LEU A 39 1.04 4.68 1.90
CA LEU A 39 0.89 4.75 0.46
C LEU A 39 1.06 6.21 0.01
N THR A 40 2.02 6.44 -0.88
CA THR A 40 2.38 7.75 -1.45
C THR A 40 2.53 7.63 -2.97
N GLY A 41 2.78 8.74 -3.67
CA GLY A 41 3.02 8.72 -5.12
C GLY A 41 1.74 8.89 -5.92
N GLU A 42 1.60 8.13 -7.00
CA GLU A 42 0.42 8.17 -7.88
C GLU A 42 -0.17 6.77 -8.09
N ILE A 43 -1.50 6.69 -8.08
CA ILE A 43 -2.26 5.49 -8.46
C ILE A 43 -3.31 5.84 -9.52
N LEU A 44 -3.72 4.85 -10.31
CA LEU A 44 -4.83 4.97 -11.25
C LEU A 44 -6.14 4.71 -10.50
N ASP A 45 -7.05 5.67 -10.48
CA ASP A 45 -8.41 5.56 -9.96
C ASP A 45 -8.61 5.12 -8.49
N ASP A 46 -9.85 5.21 -8.03
CA ASP A 46 -10.25 4.80 -6.68
C ASP A 46 -10.27 3.27 -6.51
N ASN A 47 -10.48 2.52 -7.58
CA ASN A 47 -10.54 1.06 -7.54
C ASN A 47 -9.15 0.46 -7.25
N THR A 48 -8.06 1.06 -7.73
CA THR A 48 -6.71 0.66 -7.32
C THR A 48 -6.47 0.91 -5.84
N ARG A 49 -6.88 2.08 -5.33
CA ARG A 49 -6.78 2.39 -3.89
C ARG A 49 -7.51 1.34 -3.05
N ASP A 50 -8.72 1.00 -3.45
CA ASP A 50 -9.57 0.07 -2.72
C ASP A 50 -9.01 -1.35 -2.75
N LYS A 51 -8.46 -1.80 -3.89
CA LYS A 51 -7.74 -3.08 -3.98
C LYS A 51 -6.52 -3.13 -3.06
N ILE A 52 -5.73 -2.06 -3.00
CA ILE A 52 -4.56 -1.97 -2.09
C ILE A 52 -5.02 -2.02 -0.63
N ASN A 53 -6.07 -1.29 -0.27
CA ASN A 53 -6.62 -1.28 1.09
C ASN A 53 -7.14 -2.67 1.49
N GLU A 54 -7.90 -3.33 0.62
CA GLU A 54 -8.38 -4.70 0.84
C GLU A 54 -7.23 -5.69 0.98
N LEU A 55 -6.18 -5.56 0.18
CA LEU A 55 -4.98 -6.36 0.32
C LEU A 55 -4.31 -6.09 1.69
N GLY A 56 -4.17 -4.83 2.12
CA GLY A 56 -3.62 -4.48 3.42
C GLY A 56 -4.36 -5.17 4.57
N LYS A 57 -5.70 -5.12 4.56
CA LYS A 57 -6.55 -5.82 5.55
C LYS A 57 -6.27 -7.32 5.61
N LYS A 58 -6.13 -8.00 4.46
CA LYS A 58 -5.80 -9.44 4.40
C LYS A 58 -4.47 -9.79 5.06
N TYR A 59 -3.52 -8.86 5.03
CA TYR A 59 -2.20 -9.02 5.67
C TYR A 59 -2.17 -8.49 7.11
N GLY A 60 -3.27 -7.95 7.64
CA GLY A 60 -3.34 -7.36 8.97
C GLY A 60 -2.62 -6.01 9.08
N LEU A 61 -2.51 -5.29 7.96
CA LEU A 61 -1.83 -4.01 7.85
C LEU A 61 -2.81 -2.85 7.76
N LEU A 62 -2.48 -1.76 8.45
CA LEU A 62 -3.12 -0.47 8.26
C LEU A 62 -2.49 0.21 7.05
N ILE A 63 -3.31 0.67 6.10
CA ILE A 63 -2.83 1.45 4.95
C ILE A 63 -3.29 2.89 5.14
N LEU A 64 -2.34 3.82 5.16
CA LEU A 64 -2.60 5.25 5.22
C LEU A 64 -2.12 5.91 3.94
N ALA A 65 -2.88 6.86 3.41
CA ALA A 65 -2.44 7.67 2.28
C ALA A 65 -1.74 8.93 2.77
N ARG A 66 -0.58 9.25 2.19
CA ARG A 66 0.14 10.51 2.40
C ARG A 66 0.65 10.99 1.06
N ASN A 67 0.40 12.25 0.68
CA ASN A 67 0.85 12.81 -0.59
C ASN A 67 0.52 11.88 -1.78
N LEU A 68 -0.66 11.25 -1.75
CA LEU A 68 -1.13 10.32 -2.78
C LEU A 68 -1.96 11.08 -3.81
N SER A 69 -1.54 11.02 -5.06
CA SER A 69 -2.30 11.48 -6.23
C SER A 69 -3.12 10.31 -6.80
N ILE A 70 -4.36 10.57 -7.19
CA ILE A 70 -5.20 9.60 -7.90
C ILE A 70 -5.44 10.17 -9.29
N LYS A 71 -4.97 9.45 -10.31
CA LYS A 71 -5.16 9.81 -11.71
C LYS A 71 -6.37 9.06 -12.26
N TYR A 72 -7.28 9.80 -12.87
CA TYR A 72 -8.40 9.21 -13.62
C TYR A 72 -8.06 9.29 -15.10
N ASP A 73 -8.08 8.17 -15.81
CA ASP A 73 -8.08 8.21 -17.28
C ASP A 73 -9.45 8.72 -17.74
N ASN A 74 -9.43 9.82 -18.50
CA ASN A 74 -10.62 10.45 -19.08
C ASN A 74 -11.14 9.67 -20.28
#